data_AF-H1SIF3-F1
#
_entry.id   AF-H1SIF3-F1
#
_cell.length_a   1.000
_cell.length_b   1.000
_cell.length_c   1.000
_cell.angle_alpha   90.00
_cell.angle_beta   90.00
_cell.angle_gamma   90.00
#
_symmetry.space_group_name_H-M   'P 1'
#
loop_
_entity.id
_entity.type
_entity.pdbx_description
1 polymer ?
#
loop_
_entity_poly.entity_id
_entity_poly.type
_entity_poly.pdbx_seq_one_letter_code
_entity_poly.pdbx_strand_id
1 'polypeptide(L)'
;VRDALKANGRKKVIVAGLWTEVCNTTFALCAMLEGDYEIYMVGDASGGTSKEAHDYAMQRMVQAGVVPVTWQQVLLEWQRDWKNRDTYDAVMKVAKEHSGAYGMGVDYAYTMVHKAAQRTATPHESIAPVPAR
;
A
#
# COMPACT_ATOMS: atom_id res chain seq x y z
N VAL A 1 -10.35 20.08 7.13
CA VAL A 1 -9.19 19.33 6.59
C VAL A 1 -8.02 20.26 6.25
N ARG A 2 -8.22 21.35 5.50
CA ARG A 2 -7.15 22.31 5.14
C ARG A 2 -6.32 22.80 6.34
N ASP A 3 -6.98 23.23 7.41
CA ASP A 3 -6.29 23.77 8.59
C ASP A 3 -5.46 22.69 9.31
N ALA A 4 -5.97 21.45 9.34
CA ALA A 4 -5.24 20.31 9.88
C ALA A 4 -4.02 19.94 9.02
N LEU A 5 -4.14 19.97 7.68
CA LEU A 5 -2.99 19.76 6.80
C LEU A 5 -1.94 20.87 6.98
N LYS A 6 -2.39 22.13 7.08
CA LYS A 6 -1.51 23.28 7.31
C LYS A 6 -0.76 23.16 8.64
N ALA A 7 -1.44 22.72 9.70
CA ALA A 7 -0.84 22.52 11.02
C ALA A 7 0.24 21.43 11.03
N ASN A 8 0.14 20.41 10.17
CA ASN A 8 1.15 19.36 10.06
C ASN A 8 2.47 19.82 9.40
N GLY A 9 2.46 20.95 8.67
CA GLY A 9 3.66 21.49 8.02
C GLY A 9 4.26 20.60 6.92
N ARG A 10 3.50 19.64 6.40
CA ARG A 10 3.92 18.70 5.34
C ARG A 10 3.22 19.03 4.03
N LYS A 11 3.96 19.04 2.92
CA LYS A 11 3.42 19.31 1.58
C LYS A 11 3.01 18.05 0.80
N LYS A 12 3.57 16.90 1.14
CA LYS A 12 3.20 15.61 0.54
C LYS A 12 2.09 14.96 1.35
N VAL A 13 1.00 14.60 0.69
CA VAL A 13 -0.18 14.01 1.33
C VAL A 13 -0.49 12.68 0.67
N ILE A 14 -0.49 11.61 1.47
CA ILE A 14 -0.94 10.28 1.05
C ILE A 14 -2.43 10.19 1.31
N VAL A 15 -3.18 9.78 0.29
CA VAL A 15 -4.64 9.75 0.31
C VAL A 15 -5.13 8.38 -0.06
N ALA A 16 -6.04 7.85 0.74
CA ALA A 16 -6.78 6.62 0.49
C ALA A 16 -8.22 6.83 1.00
N GLY A 17 -9.19 6.09 0.47
CA GLY A 17 -10.58 6.25 0.88
C GLY A 17 -11.61 6.04 -0.22
N LEU A 18 -12.87 6.26 0.15
CA LEU A 18 -14.05 6.08 -0.67
C LEU A 18 -14.90 7.37 -0.68
N TRP A 19 -15.50 7.78 -1.81
CA TRP A 19 -15.38 7.20 -3.14
C TRP A 19 -14.30 7.92 -3.97
N THR A 20 -13.65 7.19 -4.88
CA THR A 20 -12.52 7.72 -5.67
C THR A 20 -12.96 8.90 -6.53
N GLU A 21 -14.09 8.77 -7.21
CA GLU A 21 -14.72 9.75 -8.09
C GLU A 21 -15.38 10.94 -7.36
N VAL A 22 -15.61 10.82 -6.05
CA VAL A 22 -16.22 11.89 -5.24
C VAL A 22 -15.22 12.46 -4.25
N CYS A 23 -15.06 11.84 -3.08
CA CYS A 23 -14.29 12.37 -1.97
C CYS A 23 -12.81 12.52 -2.32
N ASN A 24 -12.19 11.51 -2.94
CA ASN A 24 -10.75 11.55 -3.21
C ASN A 24 -10.43 12.55 -4.31
N THR A 25 -11.19 12.53 -5.41
CA THR A 25 -11.00 13.46 -6.53
C THR A 25 -11.20 14.91 -6.10
N THR A 26 -12.32 15.21 -5.43
CA THR A 26 -12.59 16.59 -4.99
C THR A 26 -11.58 17.06 -3.95
N PHE A 27 -11.22 16.21 -2.98
CA PHE A 27 -10.15 16.52 -2.01
C PHE A 27 -8.81 16.81 -2.69
N ALA A 28 -8.35 15.93 -3.58
CA ALA A 28 -7.05 16.06 -4.23
C ALA A 28 -6.96 17.35 -5.04
N LEU A 29 -7.96 17.62 -5.88
CA LEU A 29 -7.98 18.82 -6.72
C LEU A 29 -8.00 20.11 -5.89
N CYS A 30 -8.83 20.17 -4.84
CA CYS A 30 -8.87 21.34 -3.95
C CYS A 30 -7.56 21.51 -3.15
N ALA A 31 -7.00 20.42 -2.62
CA ALA A 31 -5.75 20.47 -1.89
C ALA A 31 -4.58 20.96 -2.75
N MET A 32 -4.49 20.48 -4.00
CA MET A 32 -3.48 20.94 -4.96
C MET A 32 -3.67 22.42 -5.31
N LEU A 33 -4.89 22.82 -5.67
CA LEU A 33 -5.19 24.18 -6.13
C LEU A 33 -5.02 25.25 -5.04
N GLU A 34 -5.57 25.00 -3.85
CA GLU A 34 -5.62 26.01 -2.78
C GLU A 34 -4.44 25.91 -1.80
N GLY A 35 -3.86 24.72 -1.65
CA GLY A 35 -2.88 24.42 -0.62
C GLY A 35 -1.47 24.13 -1.15
N ASP A 36 -1.32 24.00 -2.48
CA ASP A 36 -0.05 23.65 -3.11
C ASP A 36 0.53 22.37 -2.47
N TYR A 37 -0.33 21.36 -2.31
CA TYR A 37 0.03 20.04 -1.80
C TYR A 37 0.34 19.09 -2.97
N GLU A 38 1.31 18.20 -2.77
CA GLU A 38 1.58 17.08 -3.68
C GLU A 38 0.80 15.86 -3.19
N ILE A 39 -0.07 15.33 -4.04
CA ILE A 39 -1.00 14.25 -3.67
C ILE A 39 -0.49 12.91 -4.20
N TYR A 40 -0.39 11.94 -3.30
CA TYR A 40 -0.09 10.54 -3.59
C TYR A 40 -1.34 9.71 -3.32
N MET A 41 -2.04 9.30 -4.37
CA MET A 41 -3.30 8.56 -4.25
C MET A 41 -3.07 7.06 -4.24
N VAL A 42 -3.46 6.39 -3.15
CA VAL A 42 -3.26 4.95 -2.93
C VAL A 42 -4.41 4.18 -3.59
N GLY A 43 -4.21 3.78 -4.84
CA GLY A 43 -5.26 3.19 -5.67
C GLY A 43 -5.83 1.89 -5.11
N ASP A 44 -4.96 1.00 -4.59
CA ASP A 44 -5.33 -0.29 -4.03
C ASP A 44 -5.86 -0.23 -2.59
N ALA A 45 -5.91 0.96 -1.99
CA ALA A 45 -6.62 1.28 -0.75
C ALA A 45 -7.79 2.26 -0.98
N SER A 46 -8.19 2.42 -2.24
CA SER A 46 -9.29 3.27 -2.68
C SER A 46 -10.26 2.49 -3.56
N GLY A 47 -11.49 2.99 -3.67
CA GLY A 47 -12.55 2.34 -4.43
C GLY A 47 -13.58 3.34 -4.93
N GLY A 48 -14.21 3.00 -6.05
CA GLY A 48 -15.31 3.75 -6.65
C GLY A 48 -16.61 2.95 -6.62
N THR A 49 -17.72 3.60 -6.96
CA THR A 49 -19.04 2.95 -7.03
C THR A 49 -19.10 1.87 -8.12
N SER A 50 -18.23 1.97 -9.12
CA SER A 50 -17.89 0.92 -10.08
C SER A 50 -16.40 0.96 -10.41
N LYS A 51 -15.91 -0.05 -11.15
CA LYS A 51 -14.54 -0.06 -11.67
C LYS A 51 -14.30 1.12 -12.61
N GLU A 52 -15.23 1.39 -13.51
CA GLU A 52 -15.15 2.50 -14.47
C GLU A 52 -15.12 3.84 -13.76
N ALA A 53 -15.95 4.02 -12.72
CA ALA A 53 -15.96 5.23 -11.92
C ALA A 53 -14.60 5.46 -11.22
N HIS A 54 -14.01 4.42 -10.63
CA HIS A 54 -12.68 4.47 -10.04
C HIS A 54 -11.60 4.80 -11.08
N ASP A 55 -11.58 4.08 -12.21
CA ASP A 55 -10.55 4.21 -13.24
C ASP A 55 -10.55 5.60 -13.89
N TYR A 56 -11.73 6.11 -14.29
CA TYR A 56 -11.82 7.45 -14.90
C TYR A 56 -11.52 8.58 -13.91
N ALA A 57 -11.89 8.42 -12.64
CA ALA A 57 -11.50 9.35 -11.60
C ALA A 57 -9.98 9.39 -11.40
N MET A 58 -9.34 8.22 -11.34
CA MET A 58 -7.88 8.13 -11.24
C MET A 58 -7.20 8.76 -12.46
N GLN A 59 -7.67 8.46 -13.68
CA GLN A 59 -7.14 9.08 -14.90
C GLN A 59 -7.24 10.61 -14.87
N ARG A 60 -8.39 11.15 -14.45
CA ARG A 60 -8.58 12.60 -14.27
C ARG A 60 -7.62 13.18 -13.24
N MET A 61 -7.45 12.52 -12.10
CA MET A 61 -6.51 12.95 -11.06
C MET A 61 -5.05 12.95 -11.56
N VAL A 62 -4.65 11.91 -12.30
CA VAL A 62 -3.31 11.82 -12.91
C VAL A 62 -3.07 12.97 -13.89
N GLN A 63 -4.06 13.30 -14.74
CA GLN A 63 -3.97 14.44 -15.66
C GLN A 63 -3.80 15.79 -14.93
N ALA A 64 -4.32 15.90 -13.71
CA ALA A 64 -4.16 17.07 -12.86
C ALA A 64 -2.82 17.08 -12.07
N GLY A 65 -2.01 16.02 -12.15
CA GLY A 65 -0.70 15.90 -11.49
C GLY A 65 -0.70 15.10 -10.19
N VAL A 66 -1.77 14.37 -9.86
CA VAL A 66 -1.76 13.43 -8.74
C VAL A 66 -0.87 12.23 -9.07
N VAL A 67 -0.06 11.79 -8.10
CA VAL A 67 0.82 10.63 -8.25
C VAL A 67 0.07 9.36 -7.81
N PRO A 68 -0.23 8.41 -8.70
CA PRO A 68 -0.85 7.15 -8.31
C PRO A 68 0.19 6.22 -7.69
N VAL A 69 -0.15 5.60 -6.57
CA VAL A 69 0.71 4.64 -5.84
C VAL A 69 -0.11 3.48 -5.31
N THR A 70 0.58 2.43 -4.86
CA THR A 70 -0.01 1.35 -4.04
C THR A 70 0.43 1.47 -2.59
N TRP A 71 -0.30 0.87 -1.65
CA TRP A 71 0.05 0.94 -0.23
C TRP A 71 1.44 0.32 0.02
N GLN A 72 1.78 -0.74 -0.72
CA GLN A 72 3.07 -1.40 -0.60
C GLN A 72 4.21 -0.50 -1.12
N GLN A 73 3.99 0.24 -2.22
CA GLN A 73 4.97 1.22 -2.69
C GLN A 73 5.21 2.30 -1.63
N VAL A 74 4.15 2.83 -1.01
CA VAL A 74 4.26 3.82 0.07
C VAL A 74 5.10 3.27 1.24
N LEU A 75 4.83 2.04 1.68
CA LEU A 75 5.60 1.39 2.76
C LEU A 75 7.10 1.33 2.42
N LEU A 76 7.43 0.88 1.21
CA LEU A 76 8.82 0.71 0.77
C LEU A 76 9.52 2.05 0.52
N GLU A 77 8.79 3.08 0.06
CA GLU A 77 9.29 4.43 -0.06
C GLU A 77 9.54 5.12 1.29
N TRP A 78 8.89 4.70 2.37
CA TRP A 78 9.26 5.14 3.71
C TRP A 78 10.42 4.36 4.29
N GLN A 79 10.49 3.04 4.08
CA GLN A 79 11.61 2.23 4.54
C GLN A 79 12.93 2.63 3.85
N ARG A 80 12.89 2.88 2.53
CA ARG A 80 14.01 3.22 1.60
C ARG A 80 15.16 2.22 1.52
N ASP A 81 15.72 1.80 2.64
CA ASP A 81 16.88 0.90 2.75
C ASP A 81 16.71 -0.05 3.93
N TRP A 82 17.08 -1.32 3.77
CA TRP A 82 17.04 -2.34 4.82
C TRP A 82 18.16 -2.20 5.87
N LYS A 83 19.13 -1.29 5.63
CA LYS A 83 20.08 -0.83 6.65
C LYS A 83 19.39 0.01 7.74
N ASN A 84 18.22 0.59 7.48
CA ASN A 84 17.47 1.34 8.48
C ASN A 84 16.79 0.37 9.45
N ARG A 85 17.47 0.06 10.55
CA ARG A 85 17.03 -0.96 11.51
C ARG A 85 15.92 -0.50 12.44
N ASP A 86 15.79 0.80 12.69
CA ASP A 86 14.79 1.37 13.61
C ASP A 86 13.34 1.03 13.20
N THR A 87 13.08 0.92 11.90
CA THR A 87 11.76 0.58 11.34
C THR A 87 11.67 -0.83 10.78
N TYR A 88 12.78 -1.56 10.74
CA TYR A 88 12.89 -2.83 10.01
C TYR A 88 11.86 -3.86 10.48
N ASP A 89 11.79 -4.12 11.79
CA ASP A 89 10.89 -5.15 12.33
C ASP A 89 9.42 -4.79 12.15
N ALA A 90 9.08 -3.50 12.32
CA ALA A 90 7.72 -3.00 12.14
C ALA A 90 7.28 -3.13 10.66
N VAL A 91 8.14 -2.73 9.72
CA VAL A 91 7.87 -2.85 8.28
C VAL A 91 7.78 -4.32 7.86
N MET A 92 8.68 -5.18 8.33
CA MET A 92 8.66 -6.61 8.06
C MET A 92 7.40 -7.28 8.59
N LYS A 93 6.91 -6.86 9.76
CA LYS A 93 5.64 -7.35 10.30
C LYS A 93 4.48 -7.03 9.38
N VAL A 94 4.32 -5.76 9.00
CA VAL A 94 3.26 -5.32 8.06
C VAL A 94 3.36 -6.07 6.73
N ALA A 95 4.58 -6.23 6.20
CA ALA A 95 4.80 -6.92 4.94
C ALA A 95 4.38 -8.39 4.99
N LYS A 96 4.73 -9.12 6.06
CA LYS A 96 4.34 -10.53 6.24
C LYS A 96 2.83 -10.72 6.40
N GLU A 97 2.16 -9.77 7.04
CA GLU A 97 0.72 -9.86 7.34
C GLU A 97 -0.15 -9.46 6.13
N HIS A 98 0.28 -8.47 5.35
CA HIS A 98 -0.61 -7.83 4.36
C HIS A 98 -0.09 -7.85 2.92
N SER A 99 1.17 -8.20 2.68
CA SER A 99 1.82 -8.01 1.37
C SER A 99 1.79 -9.22 0.44
N GLY A 100 0.89 -10.18 0.69
CA GLY A 100 0.69 -11.37 -0.15
C GLY A 100 2.00 -12.05 -0.55
N ALA A 101 2.28 -12.11 -1.85
CA ALA A 101 3.50 -12.73 -2.40
C ALA A 101 4.81 -12.12 -1.85
N TYR A 102 4.86 -10.82 -1.59
CA TYR A 102 6.04 -10.20 -1.00
C TYR A 102 6.25 -10.65 0.44
N GLY A 103 5.16 -10.74 1.21
CA GLY A 103 5.19 -11.30 2.57
C GLY A 103 5.64 -12.77 2.58
N MET A 104 5.18 -13.56 1.61
CA MET A 104 5.65 -14.94 1.43
C MET A 104 7.14 -15.02 1.09
N GLY A 105 7.65 -14.08 0.28
CA GLY A 105 9.09 -13.98 -0.01
C GLY A 105 9.92 -13.71 1.25
N VAL A 106 9.41 -12.87 2.15
CA VAL A 106 10.03 -12.65 3.48
C VAL A 106 10.03 -13.95 4.29
N ASP A 107 8.88 -14.62 4.40
CA ASP A 107 8.78 -15.90 5.14
C ASP A 107 9.71 -16.98 4.55
N TYR A 108 9.83 -17.04 3.22
CA TYR A 108 10.76 -17.93 2.54
C TYR A 108 12.22 -17.63 2.92
N ALA A 109 12.64 -16.36 2.89
CA ALA A 109 14.00 -15.98 3.25
C ALA A 109 14.32 -16.34 4.72
N TYR A 110 13.38 -16.06 5.64
CA TYR A 110 13.57 -16.40 7.04
C TYR A 110 13.68 -17.91 7.28
N THR A 111 12.81 -18.71 6.65
CA THR A 111 12.77 -20.16 6.87
C THR A 111 13.88 -20.90 6.12
N MET A 112 14.12 -20.59 4.85
CA MET A 112 15.02 -21.35 3.99
C MET A 112 16.46 -20.84 4.03
N VAL A 113 16.67 -19.53 4.18
CA VAL A 113 18.02 -18.94 4.21
C VAL A 113 18.51 -18.80 5.65
N HIS A 114 17.68 -18.25 6.53
CA HIS A 114 18.06 -17.99 7.93
C HIS A 114 17.69 -19.11 8.90
N LYS A 115 17.04 -20.19 8.43
CA LYS A 115 16.64 -21.36 9.24
C LYS A 115 15.75 -21.01 10.44
N ALA A 116 15.02 -19.90 10.36
CA ALA A 116 14.02 -19.55 11.36
C ALA A 116 12.83 -20.52 11.27
N ALA A 117 12.08 -20.64 12.37
CA ALA A 117 10.84 -21.42 12.36
C ALA A 117 9.83 -20.83 11.38
N GLN A 118 9.03 -21.71 10.75
CA GLN A 118 7.89 -21.28 9.94
C GLN A 118 6.89 -20.49 10.78
N ARG A 119 6.28 -19.48 10.17
CA ARG A 119 5.27 -18.62 10.82
C ARG A 119 3.94 -19.35 11.03
N THR A 120 3.61 -20.30 10.16
CA THR A 120 2.36 -21.08 10.22
C THR A 120 2.40 -22.04 11.41
N ALA A 121 1.43 -21.90 12.32
CA ALA A 121 1.28 -22.79 13.46
C ALA A 121 0.85 -24.21 13.05
N THR A 122 0.17 -24.34 11.92
CA THR A 122 -0.32 -25.61 11.40
C THR A 122 0.63 -26.14 10.32
N PRO A 123 1.20 -27.35 10.48
CA PRO A 123 1.92 -28.01 9.41
C PRO A 123 0.99 -28.25 8.22
N HIS A 124 1.37 -27.79 7.03
CA HIS A 124 0.70 -28.19 5.80
C HIS A 124 1.23 -29.58 5.40
N GLU A 125 0.63 -30.63 5.95
CA GLU A 125 0.95 -32.00 5.55
C GLU A 125 0.56 -32.21 4.09
N SER A 126 1.55 -32.46 3.23
CA SER A 126 1.30 -32.89 1.86
C SER A 126 0.86 -34.36 1.88
N ILE A 127 -0.36 -34.64 1.43
CA ILE A 127 -0.78 -36.01 1.16
C ILE A 127 0.05 -36.52 -0.03
N ALA A 128 0.62 -37.71 0.09
CA ALA A 128 1.32 -38.33 -1.02
C ALA A 128 0.37 -38.52 -2.22
N PRO A 129 0.84 -38.35 -3.47
CA PRO A 129 0.00 -38.55 -4.64
C PRO A 129 -0.56 -39.97 -4.66
N VAL A 130 -1.90 -40.08 -4.80
CA VAL A 130 -2.58 -41.37 -4.97
C VAL A 130 -2.59 -41.69 -6.47
N PRO A 131 -1.94 -42.78 -6.93
CA PRO A 131 -1.98 -43.17 -8.33
C PRO A 131 -3.43 -43.44 -8.76
N ALA A 132 -3.80 -42.97 -9.96
CA ALA A 132 -5.08 -43.34 -10.56
C ALA A 132 -5.13 -44.86 -10.78
N ARG A 133 -6.27 -45.48 -10.46
CA ARG A 133 -6.55 -46.90 -10.71
C ARG A 133 -7.02 -47.13 -12.14
#